data_AF-V8PCU2-F1
#
_entry.id   AF-V8PCU2-F1
#
_cell.length_a   1.000
_cell.length_b   1.000
_cell.length_c   1.000
_cell.angle_alpha   90.00
_cell.angle_beta   90.00
_cell.angle_gamma   90.00
#
_symmetry.space_group_name_H-M   'P 1'
#
loop_
_entity.id
_entity.type
_entity.pdbx_description
1 polymer ?
#
loop_
_entity_poly.entity_id
_entity_poly.type
_entity_poly.pdbx_seq_one_letter_code
_entity_poly.pdbx_strand_id
1 'polypeptide(L)'
;MASVWFARGLWRGYGKRLISTALTPQLSTAEITQRRNDLFTKEKERQLSLNPRIEKIEVKHVGKSHPGTLFIMNKGLSTPYSCAMHLSEWYTRRSVLALVDGQLWDMYRPLTHSCEIQFLTFKDEDAEEVNKAYWRSCAMILGCVLEQAFKDEYSVTLVKAPEIPVTSGAFCYDVILDSKLDAWTPAEESLRSLSKDAFRLILKDLPFEVLDVDAKVALEIFEYNKFKQDMVEERASQNSKGVVTVHRFGDFVDISEGPHISRTSLCDQYEVTAAHNLQSSQSELRRRFQGISVPHHLKISEERPKETNDGNEITNVELA
;
A
#
# COMPACT_ATOMS: atom_id res chain seq x y z
N MET A 1 79.10 -46.10 -21.91
CA MET A 1 77.88 -46.91 -22.07
C MET A 1 76.79 -46.33 -21.18
N ALA A 2 75.64 -45.99 -21.77
CA ALA A 2 74.31 -45.64 -21.19
C ALA A 2 74.29 -44.51 -20.12
N SER A 3 73.80 -43.29 -20.35
CA SER A 3 72.47 -42.80 -20.79
C SER A 3 71.28 -43.35 -19.98
N VAL A 4 70.76 -42.56 -19.02
CA VAL A 4 69.34 -42.59 -18.60
C VAL A 4 68.88 -41.17 -18.21
N TRP A 5 67.65 -40.87 -18.60
CA TRP A 5 67.02 -39.57 -18.78
C TRP A 5 66.38 -38.94 -17.53
N PHE A 6 66.20 -37.62 -17.63
CA PHE A 6 65.39 -36.73 -16.79
C PHE A 6 63.90 -37.12 -16.71
N ALA A 7 63.31 -36.97 -15.53
CA ALA A 7 61.88 -36.70 -15.38
C ALA A 7 61.66 -35.64 -14.28
N ARG A 8 61.29 -34.42 -14.70
CA ARG A 8 60.84 -33.32 -13.83
C ARG A 8 59.38 -33.57 -13.42
N GLY A 9 59.14 -33.85 -12.15
CA GLY A 9 57.80 -33.81 -11.56
C GLY A 9 57.46 -32.40 -11.08
N LEU A 10 56.57 -31.69 -11.78
CA LEU A 10 55.96 -30.45 -11.29
C LEU A 10 54.95 -30.79 -10.18
N TRP A 11 55.24 -30.40 -8.95
CA TRP A 11 54.23 -30.32 -7.89
C TRP A 11 53.42 -29.03 -8.07
N ARG A 12 52.22 -29.14 -8.66
CA ARG A 12 51.20 -28.08 -8.62
C ARG A 12 50.47 -28.16 -7.28
N GLY A 13 50.86 -27.29 -6.34
CA GLY A 13 50.07 -27.03 -5.15
C GLY A 13 48.74 -26.38 -5.53
N TYR A 14 47.64 -27.12 -5.43
CA TYR A 14 46.29 -26.57 -5.47
C TYR A 14 45.99 -25.88 -4.14
N GLY A 15 46.33 -24.59 -4.05
CA GLY A 15 45.81 -23.72 -3.01
C GLY A 15 44.32 -23.48 -3.26
N LYS A 16 43.44 -24.19 -2.53
CA LYS A 16 42.03 -23.84 -2.45
C LYS A 16 41.93 -22.48 -1.77
N ARG A 17 41.77 -21.42 -2.57
CA ARG A 17 41.31 -20.13 -2.07
C ARG A 17 39.89 -20.34 -1.55
N LEU A 18 39.76 -20.41 -0.23
CA LEU A 18 38.49 -20.18 0.45
C LEU A 18 38.07 -18.75 0.09
N ILE A 19 37.13 -18.63 -0.85
CA ILE A 19 36.40 -17.39 -1.07
C ILE A 19 35.55 -17.24 0.18
N SER A 20 36.04 -16.47 1.14
CA SER A 20 35.21 -15.91 2.19
C SER A 20 34.16 -15.08 1.49
N THR A 21 32.96 -15.64 1.31
CA THR A 21 31.77 -14.85 1.00
C THR A 21 31.63 -13.90 2.18
N ALA A 22 32.08 -12.65 2.01
CA ALA A 22 31.77 -11.60 2.95
C ALA A 22 30.25 -11.65 3.15
N LEU A 23 29.82 -11.96 4.37
CA LEU A 23 28.43 -11.80 4.76
C LEU A 23 28.10 -10.33 4.52
N THR A 24 27.37 -10.05 3.45
CA THR A 24 26.80 -8.73 3.23
C THR A 24 26.02 -8.40 4.50
N PRO A 25 26.31 -7.29 5.19
CA PRO A 25 25.55 -6.93 6.38
C PRO A 25 24.07 -6.86 5.98
N GLN A 26 23.27 -7.77 6.53
CA GLN A 26 21.83 -7.75 6.35
C GLN A 26 21.31 -6.50 7.04
N LEU A 27 20.87 -5.51 6.26
CA LEU A 27 20.25 -4.31 6.81
C LEU A 27 18.98 -4.70 7.57
N SER A 28 18.74 -4.02 8.67
CA SER A 28 17.49 -4.14 9.42
C SER A 28 16.30 -3.63 8.60
N THR A 29 15.09 -4.10 8.89
CA THR A 29 13.85 -3.62 8.27
C THR A 29 13.69 -2.10 8.42
N ALA A 30 14.11 -1.54 9.57
CA ALA A 30 14.08 -0.11 9.81
C ALA A 30 15.02 0.67 8.88
N GLU A 31 16.26 0.20 8.69
CA GLU A 31 17.22 0.82 7.77
C GLU A 31 16.75 0.75 6.31
N ILE A 32 16.16 -0.39 5.91
CA ILE A 32 15.57 -0.55 4.58
C ILE A 32 14.41 0.44 4.38
N THR A 33 13.53 0.57 5.38
CA THR A 33 12.41 1.51 5.36
C THR A 33 12.89 2.94 5.28
N GLN A 34 13.89 3.32 6.08
CA GLN A 34 14.48 4.66 6.04
C GLN A 34 15.06 4.96 4.65
N ARG A 35 15.86 4.03 4.09
CA ARG A 35 16.45 4.21 2.76
C ARG A 35 15.38 4.37 1.67
N ARG A 36 14.28 3.60 1.72
CA ARG A 36 13.13 3.75 0.80
C ARG A 36 12.53 5.15 0.89
N ASN A 37 12.33 5.66 2.10
CA ASN A 37 11.76 6.99 2.33
C ASN A 37 12.68 8.12 1.88
N ASP A 38 13.99 7.96 2.10
CA ASP A 38 14.99 8.92 1.64
C ASP A 38 15.00 9.01 0.11
N LEU A 39 14.97 7.86 -0.58
CA LEU A 39 14.88 7.80 -2.04
C LEU A 39 13.57 8.40 -2.57
N PHE A 40 12.43 8.08 -1.95
CA PHE A 40 11.14 8.66 -2.33
C PHE A 40 11.15 10.19 -2.17
N THR A 41 11.65 10.69 -1.03
CA THR A 41 11.71 12.13 -0.74
C THR A 41 12.66 12.85 -1.69
N LYS A 42 13.83 12.28 -1.94
CA LYS A 42 14.81 12.81 -2.91
C LYS A 42 14.22 12.90 -4.32
N GLU A 43 13.48 11.87 -4.76
CA GLU A 43 12.83 11.88 -6.07
C GLU A 43 11.70 12.92 -6.14
N LYS A 44 10.90 13.04 -5.07
CA LYS A 44 9.88 14.11 -4.96
C LYS A 44 10.51 15.49 -5.09
N GLU A 45 11.58 15.76 -4.36
CA GLU A 45 12.33 17.02 -4.42
C GLU A 45 12.91 17.27 -5.81
N ARG A 46 13.46 16.23 -6.45
CA ARG A 46 13.96 16.31 -7.82
C ARG A 46 12.85 16.72 -8.79
N GLN A 47 11.67 16.09 -8.73
CA GLN A 47 10.52 16.41 -9.58
C GLN A 47 10.01 17.85 -9.34
N LEU A 48 9.99 18.31 -8.10
CA LEU A 48 9.65 19.69 -7.76
C LEU A 48 10.69 20.68 -8.32
N SER A 49 11.98 20.33 -8.26
CA SER A 49 13.07 21.17 -8.76
C SER A 49 13.06 21.38 -10.28
N LEU A 50 12.42 20.47 -11.04
CA LEU A 50 12.24 20.59 -12.49
C LEU A 50 11.30 21.73 -12.87
N ASN A 51 10.44 22.19 -11.95
CA ASN A 51 9.50 23.28 -12.15
C ASN A 51 9.84 24.48 -11.23
N PRO A 52 10.98 25.17 -11.44
CA PRO A 52 11.45 26.22 -10.53
C PRO A 52 10.59 27.50 -10.62
N ARG A 53 9.84 27.69 -11.71
CA ARG A 53 8.95 28.84 -11.90
C ARG A 53 7.51 28.42 -11.68
N ILE A 54 6.80 29.18 -10.85
CA ILE A 54 5.38 28.95 -10.59
C ILE A 54 4.59 29.40 -11.82
N GLU A 55 4.09 28.43 -12.59
CA GLU A 55 3.12 28.64 -13.65
C GLU A 55 1.71 28.49 -13.08
N LYS A 56 0.79 29.39 -13.46
CA LYS A 56 -0.61 29.33 -13.04
C LYS A 56 -1.43 28.51 -14.03
N ILE A 57 -2.32 27.68 -13.50
CA ILE A 57 -3.29 26.89 -14.27
C ILE A 57 -4.70 27.22 -13.79
N GLU A 58 -5.64 27.13 -14.71
CA GLU A 58 -7.06 27.31 -14.45
C GLU A 58 -7.71 25.94 -14.27
N VAL A 59 -8.34 25.73 -13.12
CA VAL A 59 -9.01 24.46 -12.78
C VAL A 59 -10.49 24.75 -12.59
N LYS A 60 -11.33 24.16 -13.43
CA LYS A 60 -12.78 24.40 -13.42
C LYS A 60 -13.52 23.25 -12.76
N HIS A 61 -14.32 23.54 -11.74
CA HIS A 61 -15.15 22.55 -11.07
C HIS A 61 -16.42 22.23 -11.86
N VAL A 62 -16.62 20.95 -12.18
CA VAL A 62 -17.78 20.44 -12.95
C VAL A 62 -18.71 19.54 -12.13
N GLY A 63 -18.55 19.50 -10.79
CA GLY A 63 -19.40 18.71 -9.92
C GLY A 63 -20.85 19.22 -9.78
N LYS A 64 -21.73 18.37 -9.23
CA LYS A 64 -23.17 18.67 -8.99
C LYS A 64 -23.37 19.92 -8.11
N SER A 65 -22.48 20.15 -7.15
CA SER A 65 -22.53 21.26 -6.20
C SER A 65 -21.49 22.31 -6.56
N HIS A 66 -21.84 23.60 -6.57
CA HIS A 66 -20.97 24.69 -7.06
C HIS A 66 -20.45 24.47 -8.51
N PRO A 67 -21.35 24.33 -9.50
CA PRO A 67 -20.94 24.14 -10.88
C PRO A 67 -20.28 25.42 -11.42
N GLY A 68 -19.19 25.27 -12.18
CA GLY A 68 -18.53 26.37 -12.87
C GLY A 68 -17.60 27.22 -11.99
N THR A 69 -17.34 26.82 -10.75
CA THR A 69 -16.31 27.47 -9.91
C THR A 69 -14.94 27.31 -10.57
N LEU A 70 -14.20 28.42 -10.70
CA LEU A 70 -12.86 28.43 -11.30
C LEU A 70 -11.81 28.69 -10.22
N PHE A 71 -10.79 27.84 -10.18
CA PHE A 71 -9.64 27.98 -9.30
C PHE A 71 -8.41 28.35 -10.11
N ILE A 72 -7.62 29.30 -9.60
CA ILE A 72 -6.31 29.64 -10.16
C ILE A 72 -5.25 28.97 -9.28
N MET A 73 -4.67 27.89 -9.80
CA MET A 73 -3.78 26.98 -9.07
C MET A 73 -2.35 27.02 -9.60
N ASN A 74 -1.42 26.41 -8.87
CA ASN A 74 -0.02 26.31 -9.28
C ASN A 74 0.23 24.97 -9.98
N LYS A 75 0.71 25.02 -11.22
CA LYS A 75 1.07 23.84 -12.01
C LYS A 75 2.17 23.03 -11.31
N GLY A 76 2.00 21.72 -11.25
CA GLY A 76 2.97 20.79 -10.66
C GLY A 76 3.10 20.86 -9.14
N LEU A 77 2.29 21.70 -8.46
CA LEU A 77 2.33 21.90 -7.01
C LEU A 77 0.95 21.72 -6.37
N SER A 78 -0.07 22.38 -6.92
CA SER A 78 -1.43 22.29 -6.42
C SER A 78 -2.03 20.93 -6.75
N THR A 79 -2.82 20.39 -5.84
CA THR A 79 -3.46 19.08 -5.97
C THR A 79 -4.99 19.23 -5.96
N PRO A 80 -5.76 18.20 -6.36
CA PRO A 80 -7.20 18.18 -6.15
C PRO A 80 -7.61 18.48 -4.70
N TYR A 81 -6.83 18.00 -3.73
CA TYR A 81 -7.06 18.31 -2.32
C TYR A 81 -6.94 19.81 -2.03
N SER A 82 -5.97 20.51 -2.63
CA SER A 82 -5.91 21.98 -2.53
C SER A 82 -7.19 22.64 -3.08
N CYS A 83 -7.72 22.17 -4.22
CA CYS A 83 -8.98 22.67 -4.77
C CYS A 83 -10.16 22.42 -3.80
N ALA A 84 -10.23 21.23 -3.19
CA ALA A 84 -11.26 20.90 -2.19
C ALA A 84 -11.20 21.83 -0.97
N MET A 85 -9.99 22.21 -0.52
CA MET A 85 -9.80 23.16 0.59
C MET A 85 -10.39 24.55 0.29
N HIS A 86 -10.36 25.00 -0.97
CA HIS A 86 -10.96 26.27 -1.37
C HIS A 86 -12.49 26.25 -1.41
N LEU A 87 -13.11 25.07 -1.45
CA LEU A 87 -14.57 24.93 -1.45
C LEU A 87 -15.12 24.87 -0.03
N SER A 88 -14.83 23.79 0.70
CA SER A 88 -15.22 23.64 2.10
C SER A 88 -14.55 22.42 2.74
N GLU A 89 -14.57 22.39 4.07
CA GLU A 89 -14.12 21.23 4.84
C GLU A 89 -14.92 19.95 4.53
N TRP A 90 -16.17 20.08 4.07
CA TRP A 90 -16.95 18.93 3.65
C TRP A 90 -16.30 18.21 2.46
N TYR A 91 -15.77 18.93 1.47
CA TYR A 91 -15.07 18.31 0.35
C TYR A 91 -13.76 17.67 0.79
N THR A 92 -12.98 18.32 1.66
CA THR A 92 -11.70 17.76 2.10
C THR A 92 -11.87 16.46 2.87
N ARG A 93 -12.94 16.31 3.65
CA ARG A 93 -13.22 15.11 4.44
C ARG A 93 -13.91 13.98 3.68
N ARG A 94 -14.66 14.29 2.60
CA ARG A 94 -15.50 13.30 1.91
C ARG A 94 -15.01 12.90 0.52
N SER A 95 -14.21 13.74 -0.13
CA SER A 95 -13.64 13.44 -1.44
C SER A 95 -12.61 12.32 -1.30
N VAL A 96 -12.89 11.20 -1.97
CA VAL A 96 -12.02 10.03 -1.97
C VAL A 96 -11.02 10.13 -3.11
N LEU A 97 -11.54 10.40 -4.31
CA LEU A 97 -10.80 10.57 -5.55
C LEU A 97 -11.24 11.86 -6.26
N ALA A 98 -10.50 12.23 -7.29
CA ALA A 98 -10.92 13.22 -8.26
C ALA A 98 -10.97 12.61 -9.67
N LEU A 99 -11.85 13.14 -10.51
CA LEU A 99 -11.76 13.02 -11.96
C LEU A 99 -11.16 14.31 -12.50
N VAL A 100 -10.07 14.19 -13.24
CA VAL A 100 -9.40 15.29 -13.95
C VAL A 100 -9.54 15.00 -15.43
N ASP A 101 -10.32 15.83 -16.14
CA ASP A 101 -10.67 15.63 -17.56
C ASP A 101 -11.20 14.21 -17.85
N GLY A 102 -12.00 13.68 -16.93
CA GLY A 102 -12.58 12.32 -17.02
C GLY A 102 -11.63 11.17 -16.63
N GLN A 103 -10.38 11.45 -16.26
CA GLN A 103 -9.42 10.44 -15.79
C GLN A 103 -9.37 10.40 -14.26
N LEU A 104 -9.27 9.20 -13.69
CA LEU A 104 -9.11 9.03 -12.24
C LEU A 104 -7.79 9.62 -11.76
N TRP A 105 -7.86 10.35 -10.65
CA TRP A 105 -6.74 11.10 -10.10
C TRP A 105 -6.73 11.03 -8.57
N ASP A 106 -5.56 10.79 -7.98
CA ASP A 106 -5.39 10.83 -6.53
C ASP A 106 -5.55 12.25 -6.00
N MET A 107 -6.12 12.38 -4.80
CA MET A 107 -6.34 13.69 -4.20
C MET A 107 -5.05 14.48 -3.91
N TYR A 108 -3.92 13.78 -3.71
CA TYR A 108 -2.60 14.36 -3.44
C TYR A 108 -1.66 14.35 -4.65
N ARG A 109 -2.14 13.94 -5.83
CA ARG A 109 -1.35 13.98 -7.07
C ARG A 109 -1.35 15.41 -7.66
N PRO A 110 -0.19 16.02 -7.94
CA PRO A 110 -0.13 17.38 -8.50
C PRO A 110 -0.82 17.49 -9.86
N LEU A 111 -1.49 18.62 -10.10
CA LEU A 111 -2.12 18.95 -11.37
C LEU A 111 -1.09 19.50 -12.36
N THR A 112 -1.04 18.96 -13.57
CA THR A 112 0.00 19.27 -14.56
C THR A 112 -0.42 20.28 -15.61
N HIS A 113 -1.71 20.56 -15.75
CA HIS A 113 -2.28 21.47 -16.76
C HIS A 113 -3.63 22.04 -16.30
N SER A 114 -4.13 23.05 -17.01
CA SER A 114 -5.50 23.54 -16.83
C SER A 114 -6.48 22.45 -17.21
N CYS A 115 -7.44 22.16 -16.35
CA CYS A 115 -8.29 20.98 -16.44
C CYS A 115 -9.66 21.20 -15.79
N GLU A 116 -10.61 20.33 -16.11
CA GLU A 116 -11.88 20.21 -15.41
C GLU A 116 -11.76 19.18 -14.28
N ILE A 117 -12.24 19.53 -13.08
CA ILE A 117 -12.19 18.70 -11.89
C ILE A 117 -13.59 18.35 -11.38
N GLN A 118 -13.78 17.08 -11.06
CA GLN A 118 -14.95 16.56 -10.33
C GLN A 118 -14.48 15.73 -9.14
N PHE A 119 -15.08 15.92 -7.98
CA PHE A 119 -14.79 15.12 -6.80
C PHE A 119 -15.70 13.89 -6.74
N LEU A 120 -15.11 12.74 -6.42
CA LEU A 120 -15.83 11.47 -6.24
C LEU A 120 -15.92 11.09 -4.76
N THR A 121 -17.08 10.57 -4.36
CA THR A 121 -17.40 10.17 -2.99
C THR A 121 -18.03 8.77 -2.93
N PHE A 122 -18.02 8.15 -1.75
CA PHE A 122 -18.68 6.84 -1.52
C PHE A 122 -20.21 6.85 -1.75
N LYS A 123 -20.84 8.02 -1.86
CA LYS A 123 -22.30 8.15 -2.01
C LYS A 123 -22.73 8.50 -3.44
N ASP A 124 -21.80 8.51 -4.38
CA ASP A 124 -22.12 8.74 -5.78
C ASP A 124 -22.85 7.52 -6.37
N GLU A 125 -23.62 7.75 -7.43
CA GLU A 125 -24.42 6.70 -8.09
C GLU A 125 -23.52 5.60 -8.68
N ASP A 126 -22.39 5.99 -9.24
CA ASP A 126 -21.32 5.10 -9.68
C ASP A 126 -20.11 5.26 -8.76
N ALA A 127 -20.04 4.40 -7.75
CA ALA A 127 -18.96 4.36 -6.77
C ALA A 127 -17.96 3.22 -7.04
N GLU A 128 -17.99 2.58 -8.22
CA GLU A 128 -17.16 1.39 -8.49
C GLU A 128 -15.67 1.71 -8.36
N GLU A 129 -15.21 2.80 -8.98
CA GLU A 129 -13.81 3.21 -8.96
C GLU A 129 -13.35 3.69 -7.57
N VAL A 130 -14.25 4.36 -6.84
CA VAL A 130 -14.03 4.74 -5.44
C VAL A 130 -13.86 3.51 -4.56
N ASN A 131 -14.70 2.50 -4.77
CA ASN A 131 -14.60 1.24 -4.03
C ASN A 131 -13.29 0.52 -4.36
N LYS A 132 -12.92 0.39 -5.64
CA LYS A 132 -11.62 -0.21 -6.04
C LYS A 132 -10.44 0.47 -5.36
N ALA A 133 -10.40 1.81 -5.37
CA ALA A 133 -9.36 2.58 -4.68
C ALA A 133 -9.37 2.36 -3.16
N TYR A 134 -10.54 2.21 -2.55
CA TYR A 134 -10.69 1.88 -1.13
C TYR A 134 -10.10 0.52 -0.78
N TRP A 135 -10.46 -0.55 -1.51
CA TRP A 135 -9.91 -1.89 -1.26
C TRP A 135 -8.41 -1.95 -1.49
N ARG A 136 -7.90 -1.27 -2.51
CA ARG A 136 -6.46 -1.13 -2.77
C ARG A 136 -5.72 -0.43 -1.62
N SER A 137 -6.30 0.63 -1.10
CA SER A 137 -5.74 1.38 0.04
C SER A 137 -5.75 0.56 1.32
N CYS A 138 -6.83 -0.20 1.57
CA CYS A 138 -6.89 -1.13 2.69
C CYS A 138 -5.82 -2.24 2.56
N ALA A 139 -5.66 -2.83 1.38
CA ALA A 139 -4.60 -3.82 1.15
C ALA A 139 -3.20 -3.24 1.44
N MET A 140 -2.95 -1.98 1.06
CA MET A 140 -1.67 -1.31 1.32
C MET A 140 -1.44 -1.06 2.83
N ILE A 141 -2.49 -0.69 3.58
CA ILE A 141 -2.44 -0.59 5.05
C ILE A 141 -2.10 -1.95 5.67
N LEU A 142 -2.73 -3.03 5.19
CA LEU A 142 -2.41 -4.40 5.62
C LEU A 142 -0.94 -4.75 5.37
N GLY A 143 -0.40 -4.39 4.20
CA GLY A 143 1.02 -4.58 3.87
C GLY A 143 1.95 -3.92 4.89
N CYS A 144 1.67 -2.66 5.26
CA CYS A 144 2.44 -1.93 6.27
C CYS A 144 2.40 -2.61 7.64
N VAL A 145 1.20 -3.02 8.09
CA VAL A 145 1.04 -3.71 9.37
C VAL A 145 1.82 -5.03 9.38
N LEU A 146 1.74 -5.82 8.31
CA LEU A 146 2.43 -7.10 8.21
C LEU A 146 3.96 -6.95 8.21
N GLU A 147 4.51 -5.92 7.57
CA GLU A 147 5.95 -5.64 7.59
C GLU A 147 6.47 -5.33 9.00
N GLN A 148 5.63 -4.78 9.88
CA GLN A 148 5.99 -4.34 11.24
C GLN A 148 5.55 -5.30 12.36
N ALA A 149 4.71 -6.30 12.05
CA ALA A 149 4.06 -7.13 13.06
C ALA A 149 4.97 -8.21 13.67
N PHE A 150 5.99 -8.65 12.92
CA PHE A 150 6.87 -9.75 13.34
C PHE A 150 8.13 -9.23 14.00
N LYS A 151 8.73 -10.04 14.87
CA LYS A 151 10.01 -9.71 15.50
C LYS A 151 11.12 -9.62 14.44
N ASP A 152 12.12 -8.78 14.70
CA ASP A 152 13.27 -8.56 13.80
C ASP A 152 14.06 -9.84 13.45
N GLU A 153 13.91 -10.91 14.23
CA GLU A 153 14.53 -12.21 13.97
C GLU A 153 13.84 -13.03 12.85
N TYR A 154 12.65 -12.61 12.41
CA TYR A 154 11.88 -13.24 11.35
C TYR A 154 11.81 -12.33 10.13
N SER A 155 12.23 -12.87 8.98
CA SER A 155 12.07 -12.18 7.71
C SER A 155 10.59 -12.13 7.27
N VAL A 156 10.16 -10.96 6.77
CA VAL A 156 8.84 -10.74 6.16
C VAL A 156 9.07 -10.15 4.78
N THR A 157 8.67 -10.88 3.74
CA THR A 157 8.78 -10.42 2.35
C THR A 157 7.40 -10.17 1.79
N LEU A 158 7.10 -8.90 1.51
CA LEU A 158 5.86 -8.49 0.88
C LEU A 158 5.87 -8.86 -0.61
N VAL A 159 4.91 -9.64 -1.08
CA VAL A 159 4.87 -10.07 -2.49
C VAL A 159 4.03 -9.11 -3.31
N LYS A 160 2.70 -9.15 -3.16
CA LYS A 160 1.78 -8.30 -3.92
C LYS A 160 0.44 -8.16 -3.23
N ALA A 161 -0.26 -7.06 -3.51
CA ALA A 161 -1.68 -6.93 -3.26
C ALA A 161 -2.44 -7.44 -4.51
N PRO A 162 -3.07 -8.62 -4.48
CA PRO A 162 -3.92 -9.04 -5.59
C PRO A 162 -5.12 -8.09 -5.72
N GLU A 163 -5.46 -7.71 -6.96
CA GLU A 163 -6.71 -7.00 -7.21
C GLU A 163 -7.87 -7.99 -7.11
N ILE A 164 -8.72 -7.77 -6.11
CA ILE A 164 -9.87 -8.63 -5.84
C ILE A 164 -11.13 -7.78 -5.99
N PRO A 165 -12.16 -8.28 -6.70
CA PRO A 165 -13.45 -7.59 -6.78
C PRO A 165 -14.03 -7.34 -5.40
N VAL A 166 -14.61 -6.16 -5.22
CA VAL A 166 -15.31 -5.72 -3.99
C VAL A 166 -16.39 -6.71 -3.56
N THR A 167 -17.04 -7.34 -4.54
CA THR A 167 -18.08 -8.37 -4.35
C THR A 167 -17.58 -9.64 -3.67
N SER A 168 -16.27 -9.88 -3.62
CA SER A 168 -15.69 -11.02 -2.89
C SER A 168 -15.78 -10.86 -1.37
N GLY A 169 -15.95 -9.62 -0.87
CA GLY A 169 -16.02 -9.31 0.55
C GLY A 169 -14.69 -9.21 1.31
N ALA A 170 -13.52 -9.32 0.64
CA ALA A 170 -12.22 -9.18 1.31
C ALA A 170 -11.11 -8.58 0.42
N PHE A 171 -10.25 -7.72 1.01
CA PHE A 171 -8.96 -7.33 0.42
C PHE A 171 -7.96 -8.36 0.91
N CYS A 172 -6.93 -8.56 0.10
CA CYS A 172 -5.88 -9.48 0.45
C CYS A 172 -4.50 -8.85 0.24
N TYR A 173 -3.53 -9.37 0.97
CA TYR A 173 -2.13 -9.09 0.74
C TYR A 173 -1.32 -10.38 0.84
N ASP A 174 -0.52 -10.66 -0.20
CA ASP A 174 0.33 -11.85 -0.27
C ASP A 174 1.70 -11.54 0.34
N VAL A 175 2.14 -12.38 1.28
CA VAL A 175 3.43 -12.29 1.97
C VAL A 175 4.11 -13.65 2.01
N ILE A 176 5.43 -13.63 2.09
CA ILE A 176 6.26 -14.79 2.40
C ILE A 176 6.91 -14.51 3.75
N LEU A 177 6.78 -15.46 4.67
CA LEU A 177 7.34 -15.39 6.01
C LEU A 177 8.59 -16.26 6.10
N ASP A 178 9.41 -16.02 7.11
CA ASP A 178 10.59 -16.82 7.43
C ASP A 178 10.26 -18.33 7.49
N SER A 179 11.15 -19.18 6.99
CA SER A 179 10.95 -20.64 6.99
C SER A 179 10.76 -21.22 8.40
N LYS A 180 11.29 -20.57 9.43
CA LYS A 180 11.02 -20.92 10.83
C LYS A 180 9.54 -20.83 11.21
N LEU A 181 8.77 -20.03 10.48
CA LEU A 181 7.35 -19.82 10.68
C LEU A 181 6.50 -20.67 9.73
N ASP A 182 7.03 -21.62 8.94
CA ASP A 182 6.24 -22.38 7.96
C ASP A 182 5.08 -23.18 8.58
N ALA A 183 5.29 -23.74 9.77
CA ALA A 183 4.24 -24.44 10.53
C ALA A 183 3.33 -23.51 11.34
N TRP A 184 3.70 -22.23 11.48
CA TRP A 184 2.92 -21.25 12.25
C TRP A 184 1.64 -20.87 11.52
N THR A 185 0.54 -20.83 12.27
CA THR A 185 -0.75 -20.30 11.84
C THR A 185 -1.19 -19.23 12.83
N PRO A 186 -1.73 -18.09 12.36
CA PRO A 186 -2.12 -17.02 13.27
C PRO A 186 -3.32 -17.46 14.12
N ALA A 187 -3.17 -17.32 15.44
CA ALA A 187 -4.30 -17.44 16.36
C ALA A 187 -5.20 -16.20 16.24
N GLU A 188 -6.44 -16.30 16.74
CA GLU A 188 -7.39 -15.20 16.75
C GLU A 188 -6.83 -13.94 17.44
N GLU A 189 -6.07 -14.13 18.53
CA GLU A 189 -5.40 -13.03 19.24
C GLU A 189 -4.35 -12.31 18.37
N SER A 190 -3.64 -13.05 17.50
CA SER A 190 -2.69 -12.46 16.56
C SER A 190 -3.42 -11.62 15.51
N LEU A 191 -4.53 -12.12 14.97
CA LEU A 191 -5.36 -11.39 14.00
C LEU A 191 -5.99 -10.12 14.61
N ARG A 192 -6.48 -10.21 15.85
CA ARG A 192 -6.96 -9.04 16.61
C ARG A 192 -5.85 -8.03 16.86
N SER A 193 -4.63 -8.48 17.11
CA SER A 193 -3.47 -7.59 17.27
C SER A 193 -3.12 -6.86 15.98
N LEU A 194 -3.08 -7.56 14.83
CA LEU A 194 -2.90 -6.94 13.52
C LEU A 194 -4.00 -5.89 13.22
N SER A 195 -5.25 -6.21 13.57
CA SER A 195 -6.38 -5.29 13.40
C SER A 195 -6.23 -4.02 14.26
N LYS A 196 -5.78 -4.16 15.51
CA LYS A 196 -5.46 -3.01 16.38
C LYS A 196 -4.35 -2.15 15.79
N ASP A 197 -3.34 -2.77 15.18
CA ASP A 197 -2.21 -2.06 14.59
C ASP A 197 -2.63 -1.28 13.35
N ALA A 198 -3.47 -1.86 12.50
CA ALA A 198 -4.12 -1.16 11.40
C ALA A 198 -4.94 0.03 11.90
N PHE A 199 -5.74 -0.16 12.96
CA PHE A 199 -6.53 0.92 13.55
C PHE A 199 -5.65 2.04 14.12
N ARG A 200 -4.51 1.71 14.75
CA ARG A 200 -3.53 2.70 15.19
C ARG A 200 -2.97 3.52 14.04
N LEU A 201 -2.79 2.94 12.84
CA LEU A 201 -2.38 3.67 11.65
C LEU A 201 -3.49 4.58 11.11
N ILE A 202 -4.73 4.09 11.08
CA ILE A 202 -5.91 4.85 10.64
C ILE A 202 -6.09 6.12 11.48
N LEU A 203 -5.93 6.02 12.80
CA LEU A 203 -6.06 7.15 13.72
C LEU A 203 -4.99 8.25 13.53
N LYS A 204 -3.87 7.96 12.84
CA LYS A 204 -2.83 8.96 12.55
C LYS A 204 -3.22 9.93 11.41
N ASP A 205 -4.29 9.65 10.68
CA ASP A 205 -4.77 10.49 9.56
C ASP A 205 -3.68 10.85 8.54
N LEU A 206 -2.96 9.83 8.09
CA LEU A 206 -1.88 9.96 7.11
C LEU A 206 -2.44 10.10 5.68
N PRO A 207 -1.90 11.03 4.87
CA PRO A 207 -2.24 11.16 3.46
C PRO A 207 -1.55 10.08 2.62
N PHE A 208 -2.21 9.63 1.55
CA PHE A 208 -1.58 8.81 0.52
C PHE A 208 -0.94 9.72 -0.52
N GLU A 209 0.38 9.76 -0.53
CA GLU A 209 1.18 10.46 -1.53
C GLU A 209 1.49 9.53 -2.69
N VAL A 210 1.67 10.11 -3.87
CA VAL A 210 1.97 9.36 -5.09
C VAL A 210 3.06 10.03 -5.88
N LEU A 211 3.94 9.21 -6.45
CA LEU A 211 4.96 9.61 -7.41
C LEU A 211 4.96 8.68 -8.60
N ASP A 212 5.02 9.27 -9.78
CA ASP A 212 5.33 8.56 -11.01
C ASP A 212 6.85 8.61 -11.20
N VAL A 213 7.52 7.46 -11.21
CA VAL A 213 8.98 7.38 -11.26
C VAL A 213 9.46 6.49 -12.40
N ASP A 214 10.68 6.74 -12.88
CA ASP A 214 11.31 5.87 -13.85
C ASP A 214 11.59 4.48 -13.25
N ALA A 215 11.52 3.43 -14.07
CA ALA A 215 11.78 2.06 -13.64
C ALA A 215 13.11 1.89 -12.88
N LYS A 216 14.17 2.62 -13.28
CA LYS A 216 15.47 2.60 -12.58
C LYS A 216 15.37 3.06 -11.13
N VAL A 217 14.66 4.16 -10.89
CA VAL A 217 14.46 4.71 -9.54
C VAL A 217 13.58 3.77 -8.72
N ALA A 218 12.53 3.20 -9.32
CA ALA A 218 11.72 2.19 -8.65
C ALA A 218 12.54 0.93 -8.25
N LEU A 219 13.43 0.43 -9.12
CA LEU A 219 14.32 -0.68 -8.80
C LEU A 219 15.27 -0.36 -7.64
N GLU A 220 15.74 0.88 -7.52
CA GLU A 220 16.56 1.34 -6.40
C GLU A 220 15.74 1.40 -5.09
N ILE A 221 14.48 1.87 -5.14
CA ILE A 221 13.59 1.89 -3.97
C ILE A 221 13.35 0.45 -3.47
N PHE A 222 13.10 -0.49 -4.37
CA PHE A 222 12.77 -1.87 -4.02
C PHE A 222 13.96 -2.85 -4.10
N GLU A 223 15.19 -2.35 -3.95
CA GLU A 223 16.44 -3.14 -4.08
C GLU A 223 16.43 -4.44 -3.24
N TYR A 224 15.82 -4.38 -2.05
CA TYR A 224 15.80 -5.48 -1.08
C TYR A 224 14.61 -6.43 -1.21
N ASN A 225 13.76 -6.27 -2.24
CA ASN A 225 12.60 -7.12 -2.45
C ASN A 225 12.49 -7.55 -3.92
N LYS A 226 12.95 -8.78 -4.21
CA LYS A 226 12.96 -9.35 -5.56
C LYS A 226 11.58 -9.39 -6.21
N PHE A 227 10.53 -9.73 -5.46
CA PHE A 227 9.17 -9.76 -6.01
C PHE A 227 8.71 -8.37 -6.46
N LYS A 228 9.08 -7.33 -5.72
CA LYS A 228 8.77 -5.95 -6.11
C LYS A 228 9.62 -5.50 -7.29
N GLN A 229 10.87 -5.95 -7.41
CA GLN A 229 11.69 -5.71 -8.61
C GLN A 229 11.08 -6.35 -9.86
N ASP A 230 10.66 -7.61 -9.78
CA ASP A 230 9.98 -8.30 -10.88
C ASP A 230 8.70 -7.55 -11.28
N MET A 231 7.93 -7.06 -10.31
CA MET A 231 6.75 -6.22 -10.57
C MET A 231 7.10 -4.88 -11.23
N VAL A 232 8.21 -4.24 -10.87
CA VAL A 232 8.69 -3.01 -11.52
C VAL A 232 9.01 -3.29 -12.99
N GLU A 233 9.73 -4.37 -13.28
CA GLU A 233 10.10 -4.75 -14.64
C GLU A 233 8.87 -5.08 -15.50
N GLU A 234 7.93 -5.86 -14.96
CA GLU A 234 6.67 -6.18 -15.62
C GLU A 234 5.89 -4.90 -15.96
N ARG A 235 5.71 -4.00 -15.00
CA ARG A 235 4.96 -2.74 -15.20
C ARG A 235 5.65 -1.79 -16.16
N ALA A 236 6.97 -1.67 -16.06
CA ALA A 236 7.75 -0.85 -16.97
C ALA A 236 7.67 -1.36 -18.42
N SER A 237 7.52 -2.68 -18.62
CA SER A 237 7.36 -3.28 -19.94
C SER A 237 5.97 -3.04 -20.55
N GLN A 238 4.92 -2.96 -19.72
CA GLN A 238 3.55 -2.71 -20.17
C GLN A 238 3.28 -1.22 -20.46
N ASN A 239 3.96 -0.31 -19.75
CA ASN A 239 3.81 1.12 -19.92
C ASN A 239 4.76 1.66 -21.00
N SER A 240 4.22 2.25 -22.08
CA SER A 240 5.02 2.83 -23.17
C SER A 240 5.98 3.94 -22.73
N LYS A 241 5.72 4.58 -21.58
CA LYS A 241 6.60 5.60 -21.00
C LYS A 241 7.66 5.03 -20.07
N GLY A 242 7.60 3.73 -19.73
CA GLY A 242 8.52 3.09 -18.78
C GLY A 242 8.41 3.61 -17.34
N VAL A 243 7.27 4.22 -17.00
CA VAL A 243 7.00 4.85 -15.70
C VAL A 243 6.23 3.89 -14.80
N VAL A 244 6.60 3.88 -13.52
CA VAL A 244 5.97 3.08 -12.47
C VAL A 244 5.43 4.03 -11.40
N THR A 245 4.18 3.85 -11.00
CA THR A 245 3.55 4.63 -9.94
C THR A 245 3.84 4.00 -8.57
N VAL A 246 4.39 4.81 -7.66
CA VAL A 246 4.75 4.43 -6.30
C VAL A 246 3.94 5.28 -5.33
N HIS A 247 3.35 4.63 -4.33
CA HIS A 247 2.56 5.28 -3.30
C HIS A 247 3.28 5.25 -1.96
N ARG A 248 3.10 6.30 -1.16
CA ARG A 248 3.63 6.41 0.20
C ARG A 248 2.55 6.89 1.15
N PHE A 249 2.42 6.27 2.31
CA PHE A 249 1.73 6.87 3.45
C PHE A 249 2.55 6.66 4.73
N GLY A 250 2.77 7.73 5.49
CA GLY A 250 3.76 7.70 6.57
C GLY A 250 5.12 7.25 6.03
N ASP A 251 5.67 6.20 6.62
CA ASP A 251 6.98 5.63 6.26
C ASP A 251 6.86 4.40 5.34
N PHE A 252 5.65 3.98 4.97
CA PHE A 252 5.46 2.81 4.12
C PHE A 252 5.33 3.21 2.65
N VAL A 253 6.16 2.59 1.80
CA VAL A 253 6.24 2.83 0.37
C VAL A 253 5.94 1.52 -0.37
N ASP A 254 4.99 1.55 -1.29
CA ASP A 254 4.63 0.37 -2.08
C ASP A 254 4.21 0.73 -3.52
N ILE A 255 4.23 -0.27 -4.39
CA ILE A 255 3.82 -0.17 -5.79
C ILE A 255 2.40 -0.73 -5.93
N SER A 256 1.51 0.05 -6.53
CA SER A 256 0.13 -0.37 -6.78
C SER A 256 -0.35 0.15 -8.15
N GLU A 257 -1.37 -0.50 -8.69
CA GLU A 257 -1.96 -0.18 -10.00
C GLU A 257 -3.21 0.67 -9.80
N GLY A 258 -3.15 1.95 -10.16
CA GLY A 258 -4.28 2.86 -10.00
C GLY A 258 -4.31 3.60 -8.66
N PRO A 259 -5.32 4.47 -8.47
CA PRO A 259 -5.29 5.46 -7.42
C PRO A 259 -5.65 4.89 -6.04
N HIS A 260 -5.29 5.65 -5.01
CA HIS A 260 -5.58 5.40 -3.62
C HIS A 260 -6.55 6.44 -3.06
N ILE A 261 -7.17 6.11 -1.93
CA ILE A 261 -7.99 7.06 -1.16
C ILE A 261 -7.13 8.21 -0.67
N SER A 262 -7.73 9.37 -0.40
CA SER A 262 -6.99 10.56 0.01
C SER A 262 -6.21 10.38 1.31
N ARG A 263 -6.88 9.88 2.37
CA ARG A 263 -6.33 9.74 3.72
C ARG A 263 -6.75 8.44 4.37
N THR A 264 -5.91 7.94 5.27
CA THR A 264 -6.19 6.75 6.08
C THR A 264 -7.43 6.89 6.97
N SER A 265 -7.78 8.12 7.39
CA SER A 265 -8.98 8.41 8.20
C SER A 265 -10.32 8.18 7.48
N LEU A 266 -10.31 7.94 6.17
CA LEU A 266 -11.50 7.52 5.44
C LEU A 266 -11.94 6.10 5.81
N CYS A 267 -11.02 5.27 6.29
CA CYS A 267 -11.31 3.96 6.87
C CYS A 267 -11.82 4.14 8.31
N ASP A 268 -12.83 3.36 8.72
CA ASP A 268 -13.40 3.42 10.07
C ASP A 268 -13.27 2.07 10.77
N GLN A 269 -14.05 1.08 10.32
CA GLN A 269 -13.91 -0.30 10.78
C GLN A 269 -12.84 -0.98 9.94
N TYR A 270 -11.93 -1.71 10.58
CA TYR A 270 -10.86 -2.42 9.89
C TYR A 270 -10.49 -3.68 10.67
N GLU A 271 -10.61 -4.84 10.01
CA GLU A 271 -10.36 -6.14 10.64
C GLU A 271 -9.56 -7.04 9.70
N VAL A 272 -8.52 -7.67 10.25
CA VAL A 272 -7.78 -8.75 9.60
C VAL A 272 -8.43 -10.06 10.02
N THR A 273 -9.06 -10.75 9.07
CA THR A 273 -10.00 -11.84 9.35
C THR A 273 -9.35 -13.21 9.30
N ALA A 274 -8.40 -13.43 8.39
CA ALA A 274 -7.78 -14.74 8.19
C ALA A 274 -6.41 -14.64 7.52
N ALA A 275 -5.63 -15.72 7.63
CA ALA A 275 -4.47 -15.94 6.78
C ALA A 275 -4.50 -17.36 6.21
N HIS A 276 -4.34 -17.46 4.90
CA HIS A 276 -4.39 -18.72 4.17
C HIS A 276 -3.04 -19.04 3.53
N ASN A 277 -2.57 -20.28 3.67
CA ASN A 277 -1.41 -20.75 2.93
C ASN A 277 -1.82 -21.01 1.47
N LEU A 278 -1.15 -20.35 0.53
CA LEU A 278 -1.33 -20.59 -0.89
C LEU A 278 -0.38 -21.69 -1.32
N GLN A 279 -0.92 -22.74 -1.94
CA GLN A 279 -0.11 -23.76 -2.59
C GLN A 279 0.54 -23.12 -3.82
N SER A 280 1.88 -23.04 -3.81
CA SER A 280 2.65 -22.55 -4.95
C SER A 280 3.48 -23.71 -5.51
N SER A 281 3.70 -23.73 -6.83
CA SER A 281 4.61 -24.66 -7.49
C SER A 281 6.09 -24.36 -7.20
N GLN A 282 6.37 -23.21 -6.59
CA GLN A 282 7.71 -22.77 -6.19
C GLN A 282 8.00 -23.20 -4.75
N SER A 283 9.29 -23.29 -4.41
CA SER A 283 9.79 -23.80 -3.12
C SER A 283 9.40 -22.95 -1.89
N GLU A 284 8.79 -21.77 -2.07
CA GLU A 284 8.50 -20.82 -1.00
C GLU A 284 7.00 -20.81 -0.64
N LEU A 285 6.70 -20.90 0.65
CA LEU A 285 5.34 -20.90 1.18
C LEU A 285 4.78 -19.47 1.19
N ARG A 286 3.85 -19.19 0.27
CA ARG A 286 3.15 -17.90 0.21
C ARG A 286 1.91 -17.92 1.10
N ARG A 287 1.70 -16.84 1.84
CA ARG A 287 0.54 -16.61 2.71
C ARG A 287 -0.28 -15.44 2.21
N ARG A 288 -1.59 -15.63 2.15
CA ARG A 288 -2.56 -14.59 1.84
C ARG A 288 -3.28 -14.17 3.11
N PHE A 289 -2.98 -12.97 3.59
CA PHE A 289 -3.75 -12.34 4.65
C PHE A 289 -4.98 -11.68 4.05
N GLN A 290 -6.12 -11.82 4.71
CA GLN A 290 -7.40 -11.26 4.30
C GLN A 290 -7.89 -10.28 5.36
N GLY A 291 -8.57 -9.23 4.90
CA GLY A 291 -9.25 -8.32 5.80
C GLY A 291 -10.50 -7.71 5.18
N ILE A 292 -11.30 -7.12 6.04
CA ILE A 292 -12.51 -6.37 5.70
C ILE A 292 -12.42 -5.00 6.35
N SER A 293 -12.95 -3.99 5.65
CA SER A 293 -12.99 -2.64 6.16
C SER A 293 -14.19 -1.90 5.60
N VAL A 294 -14.71 -0.98 6.40
CA VAL A 294 -15.87 -0.15 6.05
C VAL A 294 -15.50 1.31 6.23
N PRO A 295 -15.76 2.17 5.22
CA PRO A 295 -15.42 3.58 5.31
C PRO A 295 -16.34 4.30 6.29
N HIS A 296 -15.85 5.37 6.92
CA HIS A 296 -16.58 6.15 7.94
C HIS A 296 -17.96 6.65 7.47
N HIS A 297 -18.11 6.84 6.17
CA HIS A 297 -19.31 7.37 5.54
C HIS A 297 -20.42 6.33 5.34
N LEU A 298 -20.10 5.05 5.45
CA LEU A 298 -20.99 3.90 5.29
C LEU A 298 -21.10 3.15 6.62
N LYS A 299 -21.52 3.83 7.69
CA LYS A 299 -21.66 3.19 9.00
C LYS A 299 -22.64 2.02 8.93
N ILE A 300 -22.19 0.85 9.36
CA ILE A 300 -23.05 -0.30 9.67
C ILE A 300 -23.48 -0.11 11.13
N SER A 301 -24.78 -0.02 11.38
CA SER A 301 -25.30 -0.13 12.75
C SER A 301 -25.14 -1.58 13.20
N GLU A 302 -24.25 -1.84 14.15
CA GLU A 302 -24.28 -3.12 14.87
C GLU A 302 -25.61 -3.20 15.63
N GLU A 303 -26.56 -4.00 15.14
CA GLU A 303 -27.56 -4.59 16.01
C GLU A 303 -26.83 -5.61 16.89
N ARG A 304 -26.29 -5.15 18.02
CA ARG A 304 -25.90 -6.08 19.08
C ARG A 304 -27.17 -6.84 19.48
N PRO A 305 -27.18 -8.19 19.49
CA PRO A 305 -28.30 -8.93 20.03
C PRO A 305 -28.48 -8.44 21.47
N LYS A 306 -29.65 -7.85 21.77
CA LYS A 306 -30.02 -7.52 23.13
C LYS A 306 -29.98 -8.84 23.89
N GLU A 307 -29.08 -8.96 24.86
CA GLU A 307 -29.19 -9.99 25.88
C GLU A 307 -30.59 -9.85 26.48
N THR A 308 -31.46 -10.79 26.16
CA THR A 308 -32.73 -10.97 26.85
C THR A 308 -32.37 -11.33 28.28
N ASN A 309 -32.36 -10.32 29.14
CA ASN A 309 -32.30 -10.50 30.57
C ASN A 309 -33.65 -11.11 30.97
N ASP A 310 -33.76 -12.44 30.88
CA ASP A 310 -34.85 -13.21 31.50
C ASP A 310 -34.70 -13.09 33.02
N GLY A 311 -35.11 -11.93 33.53
CA GLY A 311 -35.38 -11.70 34.93
C GLY A 311 -36.73 -12.32 35.26
N ASN A 312 -36.69 -13.42 36.00
CA ASN A 312 -37.79 -13.97 36.79
C ASN A 312 -38.70 -12.86 37.36
N GLU A 313 -39.90 -12.72 36.82
CA GLU A 313 -41.03 -12.17 37.54
C GLU A 313 -42.04 -13.30 37.77
N ILE A 314 -41.93 -13.90 38.95
CA ILE A 314 -42.96 -14.76 39.54
C ILE A 314 -44.12 -13.83 39.90
N THR A 315 -45.15 -13.76 39.05
CA THR A 315 -46.46 -13.23 39.44
C THR A 315 -47.40 -14.39 39.72
N ASN A 316 -47.49 -14.75 40.99
CA ASN A 316 -48.63 -15.46 41.56
C ASN A 316 -49.85 -14.54 41.49
N VAL A 317 -50.87 -14.90 40.70
CA VAL A 317 -52.27 -14.57 41.01
C VAL A 317 -53.15 -15.75 40.59
N GLU A 318 -53.55 -16.55 41.58
CA GLU A 318 -54.70 -17.45 41.50
C GLU A 318 -56.00 -16.65 41.62
N LEU A 319 -56.92 -16.94 40.68
CA LEU A 319 -58.36 -17.17 40.86
C LEU A 319 -59.14 -16.38 41.95
N ALA A 320 -59.96 -15.43 41.51
CA ALA A 320 -61.43 -15.40 41.68
C ALA A 320 -62.02 -14.14 41.00
#